data_AF-A0A7H4LMI4-F1
#
_entry.id   AF-A0A7H4LMI4-F1
#
_cell.length_a   1.000
_cell.length_b   1.000
_cell.length_c   1.000
_cell.angle_alpha   90.00
_cell.angle_beta   90.00
_cell.angle_gamma   90.00
#
_symmetry.space_group_name_H-M   'P 1'
#
loop_
_entity.id
_entity.type
_entity.pdbx_description
1 polymer ?
#
loop_
_entity_poly.entity_id
_entity_poly.type
_entity_poly.pdbx_seq_one_letter_code
_entity_poly.pdbx_strand_id
1 'polypeptide(L)'
;MVGGVLLHLRSLRRFEHSGGWIRALMEEAENERMHLMTFMEVTQPLWYERALVIAVQGVFFNAYFFGYLISPKFAHRVVGYLEEEAVHSYTEFLKDLDDGKIDNVPASAIAIDYWRLPANATLKAVVTVVRADEAHHRDVNHFASDVYYQGMQLKATPAPIGYH
;
A
#
# COMPACT_ATOMS: atom_id res chain seq x y z
N MET A 1 3.65 6.55 -2.59
CA MET A 1 3.90 7.52 -3.70
C MET A 1 4.54 8.83 -3.24
N VAL A 2 3.84 9.72 -2.51
CA VAL A 2 4.32 11.06 -2.11
C VAL A 2 5.69 11.02 -1.42
N GLY A 3 5.88 10.11 -0.46
CA GLY A 3 7.15 9.94 0.23
C GLY A 3 8.29 9.56 -0.72
N GLY A 4 8.04 8.64 -1.65
CA GLY A 4 8.99 8.26 -2.71
C GLY A 4 9.40 9.44 -3.59
N VAL A 5 8.44 10.25 -4.04
CA VAL A 5 8.70 11.46 -4.85
C VAL A 5 9.52 12.50 -4.07
N LEU A 6 9.16 12.77 -2.82
CA LEU A 6 9.88 13.74 -2.00
C LEU A 6 11.31 13.29 -1.68
N LEU A 7 11.50 12.00 -1.38
CA LEU A 7 12.83 11.42 -1.19
C LEU A 7 13.65 11.45 -2.49
N HIS A 8 13.03 11.16 -3.63
CA HIS A 8 13.66 11.24 -4.96
C HIS A 8 14.17 12.64 -5.28
N LEU A 9 13.32 13.66 -5.16
CA LEU A 9 13.70 15.04 -5.39
C LEU A 9 14.78 15.53 -4.41
N ARG A 10 14.71 15.10 -3.14
CA ARG A 10 15.75 15.40 -2.13
C ARG A 10 17.09 14.75 -2.49
N SER A 11 17.05 13.49 -2.91
CA SER A 11 18.24 12.72 -3.33
C SER A 11 18.94 13.42 -4.50
N LEU A 12 18.19 13.84 -5.52
CA LEU A 12 18.73 14.60 -6.66
C LEU A 12 19.34 15.93 -6.24
N ARG A 13 18.64 16.72 -5.42
CA ARG A 13 19.09 18.07 -5.03
C ARG A 13 20.30 18.06 -4.08
N ARG A 14 20.50 16.96 -3.34
CA ARG A 14 21.61 16.80 -2.39
C ARG A 14 22.70 15.86 -2.85
N PHE A 15 22.52 15.18 -3.99
CA PHE A 15 23.42 14.14 -4.48
C PHE A 15 23.69 13.03 -3.44
N GLU A 16 22.64 12.58 -2.75
CA GLU A 16 22.70 11.56 -1.69
C GLU A 16 21.92 10.29 -2.07
N HIS A 17 22.42 9.12 -1.68
CA HIS A 17 21.65 7.86 -1.78
C HIS A 17 20.44 7.85 -0.83
N SER A 18 19.41 7.06 -1.16
CA SER A 18 18.16 6.98 -0.40
C SER A 18 18.03 5.75 0.51
N GLY A 19 19.04 4.88 0.56
CA GLY A 19 18.97 3.64 1.35
C GLY A 19 17.90 2.65 0.87
N GLY A 20 17.49 2.74 -0.41
CA GLY A 20 16.44 1.90 -0.98
C GLY A 20 15.02 2.44 -0.80
N TRP A 21 14.81 3.43 0.07
CA TRP A 21 13.47 3.92 0.43
C TRP A 21 12.66 4.49 -0.74
N ILE A 22 13.31 5.06 -1.77
CA ILE A 22 12.58 5.50 -2.96
C ILE A 22 11.92 4.30 -3.64
N ARG A 23 12.63 3.19 -3.78
CA ARG A 23 12.13 1.98 -4.42
C ARG A 23 10.98 1.39 -3.60
N ALA A 24 11.19 1.17 -2.31
CA ALA A 24 10.18 0.62 -1.41
C ALA A 24 8.85 1.39 -1.47
N LEU A 25 8.89 2.73 -1.37
CA LEU A 25 7.67 3.57 -1.36
C LEU A 25 7.00 3.76 -2.73
N MET A 26 7.70 3.41 -3.81
CA MET A 26 7.14 3.40 -5.17
C MET A 26 6.57 2.03 -5.51
N GLU A 27 7.21 0.94 -5.06
CA GLU A 27 6.69 -0.43 -5.14
C GLU A 27 5.42 -0.57 -4.29
N GLU A 28 5.37 -0.05 -3.06
CA GLU A 28 4.14 0.02 -2.25
C GLU A 28 3.03 0.73 -3.02
N ALA A 29 3.31 1.91 -3.59
CA ALA A 29 2.31 2.65 -4.35
C ALA A 29 1.79 1.94 -5.60
N GLU A 30 2.65 1.15 -6.24
CA GLU A 30 2.26 0.30 -7.36
C GLU A 30 1.42 -0.89 -6.88
N ASN A 31 1.81 -1.53 -5.78
CA ASN A 31 1.12 -2.66 -5.18
C ASN A 31 -0.32 -2.27 -4.79
N GLU A 32 -0.51 -1.16 -4.06
CA GLU A 32 -1.82 -0.58 -3.75
C GLU A 32 -2.68 -0.32 -5.01
N ARG A 33 -2.05 0.19 -6.07
CA ARG A 33 -2.75 0.38 -7.36
C ARG A 33 -3.16 -0.96 -7.96
N MET A 34 -2.35 -2.01 -7.82
CA MET A 34 -2.67 -3.34 -8.33
C MET A 34 -3.81 -4.01 -7.53
N HIS A 35 -3.95 -3.73 -6.24
CA HIS A 35 -5.13 -4.12 -5.47
C HIS A 35 -6.40 -3.52 -6.08
N LEU A 36 -6.40 -2.20 -6.30
CA LEU A 36 -7.52 -1.52 -6.95
C LEU A 36 -7.85 -2.14 -8.32
N MET A 37 -6.87 -2.31 -9.19
CA MET A 37 -7.09 -2.86 -10.53
C MET A 37 -7.63 -4.30 -10.49
N THR A 38 -7.25 -5.07 -9.49
CA THR A 38 -7.75 -6.43 -9.26
C THR A 38 -9.23 -6.44 -8.87
N PHE A 39 -9.63 -5.60 -7.89
CA PHE A 39 -11.03 -5.52 -7.46
C PHE A 39 -11.95 -4.88 -8.52
N MET A 40 -11.40 -4.05 -9.39
CA MET A 40 -12.10 -3.49 -10.54
C MET A 40 -12.53 -4.55 -11.57
N GLU A 41 -11.87 -5.71 -11.64
CA GLU A 41 -12.32 -6.82 -12.49
C GLU A 41 -13.55 -7.54 -11.92
N VAL A 42 -13.79 -7.41 -10.61
CA VAL A 42 -14.93 -8.02 -9.91
C VAL A 42 -16.11 -7.05 -9.84
N THR A 43 -15.85 -5.76 -9.61
CA THR A 43 -16.88 -4.74 -9.41
C THR A 43 -16.63 -3.51 -10.27
N GLN A 44 -17.65 -3.05 -10.99
CA GLN A 44 -17.59 -1.82 -11.78
C GLN A 44 -18.19 -0.65 -11.01
N PRO A 45 -17.42 0.42 -10.72
CA PRO A 45 -17.86 1.52 -9.90
C PRO A 45 -18.81 2.41 -10.69
N LEU A 46 -19.86 2.83 -9.99
CA LEU A 46 -20.86 3.78 -10.45
C LEU A 46 -20.23 5.18 -10.60
N TRP A 47 -20.88 6.04 -11.37
CA TRP A 47 -20.33 7.37 -11.69
C TRP A 47 -20.09 8.23 -10.44
N TYR A 48 -20.92 8.09 -9.40
CA TYR A 48 -20.79 8.85 -8.16
C TYR A 48 -19.66 8.32 -7.27
N GLU A 49 -19.36 7.02 -7.30
CA GLU A 49 -18.20 6.44 -6.63
C GLU A 49 -16.91 6.93 -7.27
N ARG A 50 -16.88 7.02 -8.62
CA ARG A 50 -15.76 7.62 -9.35
C ARG A 50 -15.58 9.11 -9.00
N ALA A 51 -16.68 9.86 -8.91
CA ALA A 51 -16.64 11.26 -8.49
C ALA A 51 -16.11 11.41 -7.05
N LEU A 52 -16.51 10.50 -6.15
CA LEU A 52 -16.01 10.45 -4.77
C LEU A 52 -14.49 10.19 -4.75
N VAL A 53 -14.00 9.22 -5.52
CA VAL A 53 -12.56 8.93 -5.63
C VAL A 53 -11.79 10.16 -6.11
N ILE A 54 -12.27 10.88 -7.13
CA ILE A 54 -11.62 12.12 -7.61
C ILE A 54 -11.56 13.18 -6.50
N ALA A 55 -12.65 13.38 -5.77
CA ALA A 55 -12.72 14.36 -4.69
C ALA A 55 -11.77 13.99 -3.53
N VAL A 56 -11.81 12.73 -3.08
CA VAL A 56 -10.95 12.22 -2.01
C VAL A 56 -9.48 12.28 -2.43
N GLN A 57 -9.15 11.89 -3.67
CA GLN A 57 -7.79 11.99 -4.19
C GLN A 57 -7.31 13.46 -4.17
N GLY A 58 -8.14 14.40 -4.60
CA GLY A 58 -7.82 15.83 -4.57
C GLY A 58 -7.51 16.35 -3.17
N VAL A 59 -8.31 15.97 -2.17
CA VAL A 59 -8.11 16.41 -0.77
C VAL A 59 -6.97 15.66 -0.11
N PHE A 60 -7.02 14.33 -0.11
CA PHE A 60 -6.09 13.45 0.60
C PHE A 60 -4.66 13.58 0.06
N PHE A 61 -4.47 13.63 -1.26
CA PHE A 61 -3.13 13.81 -1.84
C PHE A 61 -2.46 15.09 -1.34
N ASN A 62 -3.19 16.21 -1.37
CA ASN A 62 -2.64 17.50 -0.93
C ASN A 62 -2.41 17.53 0.59
N ALA A 63 -3.38 17.05 1.38
CA ALA A 63 -3.22 16.97 2.84
C ALA A 63 -2.03 16.09 3.24
N TYR A 64 -1.89 14.91 2.63
CA TYR A 64 -0.77 14.00 2.87
C TYR A 64 0.56 14.58 2.39
N PHE A 65 0.58 15.26 1.24
CA PHE A 65 1.77 15.97 0.74
C PHE A 65 2.29 17.01 1.74
N PHE A 66 1.44 17.91 2.21
CA PHE A 66 1.84 18.89 3.21
C PHE A 66 2.18 18.24 4.56
N GLY A 67 1.41 17.23 4.97
CA GLY A 67 1.68 16.44 6.18
C GLY A 67 3.07 15.80 6.16
N TYR A 68 3.47 15.20 5.03
CA TYR A 68 4.79 14.60 4.86
C TYR A 68 5.91 15.65 4.87
N LEU A 69 5.69 16.82 4.25
CA LEU A 69 6.67 17.92 4.30
C LEU A 69 6.89 18.44 5.73
N ILE A 70 5.83 18.51 6.54
CA ILE A 70 5.91 18.96 7.94
C ILE A 70 6.52 17.87 8.83
N SER A 71 6.06 16.63 8.69
CA SER A 71 6.50 15.52 9.52
C SER A 71 6.39 14.17 8.79
N PRO A 72 7.50 13.70 8.16
CA PRO A 72 7.56 12.37 7.58
C PRO A 72 7.26 11.27 8.61
N LYS A 73 7.69 11.48 9.87
CA LYS A 73 7.40 10.59 11.01
C LYS A 73 5.90 10.36 11.20
N PHE A 74 5.14 11.45 11.20
CA PHE A 74 3.69 11.40 11.35
C PHE A 74 3.03 10.75 10.14
N ALA A 75 3.44 11.15 8.92
CA ALA A 75 2.89 10.60 7.69
C ALA A 75 3.05 9.07 7.61
N HIS A 76 4.26 8.55 7.86
CA HIS A 76 4.50 7.11 7.92
C HIS A 76 3.70 6.43 9.04
N ARG A 77 3.54 7.07 10.21
CA ARG A 77 2.74 6.47 11.29
C ARG A 77 1.27 6.37 10.93
N VAL A 78 0.72 7.38 10.25
CA VAL A 78 -0.65 7.37 9.76
C VAL A 78 -0.87 6.23 8.79
N VAL A 79 0.03 6.05 7.80
CA VAL A 79 -0.04 4.91 6.87
C VAL A 79 0.02 3.59 7.62
N GLY A 80 0.98 3.42 8.55
CA GLY A 80 1.06 2.20 9.36
C GLY A 80 -0.26 1.81 10.04
N TYR A 81 -0.96 2.80 10.64
CA TYR A 81 -2.29 2.54 11.23
C TYR A 81 -3.40 2.29 10.20
N LEU A 82 -3.33 2.90 9.00
CA LEU A 82 -4.26 2.54 7.92
C LEU A 82 -4.08 1.08 7.52
N GLU A 83 -2.84 0.61 7.46
CA GLU A 83 -2.55 -0.79 7.12
C GLU A 83 -2.91 -1.77 8.25
N GLU A 84 -2.84 -1.36 9.52
CA GLU A 84 -3.41 -2.15 10.62
C GLU A 84 -4.92 -2.41 10.40
N GLU A 85 -5.66 -1.37 10.03
CA GLU A 85 -7.08 -1.47 9.72
C GLU A 85 -7.34 -2.26 8.42
N ALA A 86 -6.46 -2.17 7.43
CA ALA A 86 -6.54 -2.95 6.20
C ALA A 86 -6.35 -4.46 6.49
N VAL A 87 -5.33 -4.83 7.26
CA VAL A 87 -5.09 -6.23 7.69
C VAL A 87 -6.29 -6.78 8.45
N HIS A 88 -6.88 -5.99 9.35
CA HIS A 88 -8.09 -6.37 10.07
C HIS A 88 -9.27 -6.57 9.10
N SER A 89 -9.51 -5.62 8.19
CA SER A 89 -10.60 -5.66 7.22
C SER A 89 -10.52 -6.88 6.29
N TYR A 90 -9.34 -7.19 5.75
CA TYR A 90 -9.16 -8.39 4.91
C TYR A 90 -9.23 -9.69 5.71
N THR A 91 -8.94 -9.67 7.01
CA THR A 91 -9.16 -10.84 7.88
C THR A 91 -10.65 -11.11 8.06
N GLU A 92 -11.47 -10.09 8.27
CA GLU A 92 -12.93 -10.26 8.29
C GLU A 92 -13.48 -10.65 6.91
N PHE A 93 -12.91 -10.12 5.80
CA PHE A 93 -13.27 -10.56 4.45
C PHE A 93 -13.03 -12.08 4.28
N LEU A 94 -11.85 -12.58 4.66
CA LEU A 94 -11.54 -14.02 4.57
C LEU A 94 -12.51 -14.88 5.40
N LYS A 95 -12.93 -14.38 6.56
CA LYS A 95 -13.92 -15.04 7.40
C LYS A 95 -15.29 -15.07 6.73
N ASP A 96 -15.71 -13.99 6.09
CA ASP A 96 -16.98 -13.95 5.36
C ASP A 96 -16.98 -14.86 4.12
N LEU A 97 -15.82 -15.06 3.48
CA LEU A 97 -15.63 -16.09 2.45
C LEU A 97 -15.75 -17.51 3.02
N ASP A 98 -15.17 -17.77 4.20
CA ASP A 98 -15.20 -19.08 4.86
C ASP A 98 -16.58 -19.43 5.41
N ASP A 99 -17.33 -18.43 5.89
CA ASP A 99 -18.72 -18.55 6.32
C ASP A 99 -19.69 -18.66 5.13
N GLY A 100 -19.22 -18.50 3.89
CA GLY A 100 -20.05 -18.54 2.67
C GLY A 100 -20.99 -17.34 2.50
N LYS A 101 -20.70 -16.21 3.16
CA LYS A 101 -21.45 -14.95 2.97
C LYS A 101 -21.06 -14.22 1.70
N ILE A 102 -19.84 -14.47 1.22
CA ILE A 102 -19.30 -13.96 -0.05
C ILE A 102 -18.94 -15.15 -0.93
N ASP A 103 -19.34 -15.09 -2.20
CA ASP A 103 -19.02 -16.13 -3.17
C ASP A 103 -17.52 -16.16 -3.49
N ASN A 104 -16.89 -17.33 -3.32
CA ASN A 104 -15.48 -17.52 -3.64
C ASN A 104 -15.29 -17.80 -5.15
N VAL A 105 -15.41 -16.74 -5.96
CA VAL A 105 -15.30 -16.80 -7.43
C VAL A 105 -13.85 -17.03 -7.90
N PRO A 106 -13.63 -17.44 -9.17
CA PRO A 106 -12.29 -17.52 -9.75
C PRO A 106 -11.52 -16.20 -9.64
N ALA A 107 -10.21 -16.28 -9.41
CA ALA A 107 -9.34 -15.11 -9.35
C ALA A 107 -9.28 -14.40 -10.71
N SER A 108 -9.10 -13.09 -10.64
CA SER A 108 -8.95 -12.22 -11.80
C SER A 108 -7.63 -12.50 -12.53
N ALA A 109 -7.57 -12.27 -13.85
CA ALA A 109 -6.36 -12.57 -14.64
C ALA A 109 -5.19 -11.67 -14.21
N ILE A 110 -5.49 -10.40 -13.92
CA ILE A 110 -4.52 -9.44 -13.38
C ILE A 110 -3.91 -9.96 -12.08
N ALA A 111 -4.74 -10.51 -11.18
CA ALA A 111 -4.28 -11.03 -9.91
C ALA A 111 -3.37 -12.27 -10.07
N ILE A 112 -3.78 -13.20 -10.95
CA ILE A 112 -3.00 -14.39 -11.25
C ILE A 112 -1.61 -14.00 -11.77
N ASP A 113 -1.54 -13.06 -12.70
CA ASP A 113 -0.28 -12.65 -13.30
C ASP A 113 0.61 -11.86 -12.32
N TYR A 114 0.02 -10.93 -11.57
CA TYR A 114 0.77 -10.05 -10.67
C TYR A 114 1.34 -10.80 -9.46
N TRP A 115 0.52 -11.57 -8.75
CA TRP A 115 0.95 -12.37 -7.59
C TRP A 115 1.45 -13.77 -7.97
N ARG A 116 1.50 -14.10 -9.26
CA ARG A 116 1.91 -15.43 -9.78
C ARG A 116 1.13 -16.58 -9.14
N LEU A 117 -0.17 -16.39 -8.98
CA LEU A 117 -1.04 -17.39 -8.38
C LEU A 117 -1.24 -18.59 -9.32
N PRO A 118 -1.62 -19.77 -8.81
CA PRO A 118 -2.06 -20.88 -9.67
C PRO A 118 -3.24 -20.46 -10.56
N ALA A 119 -3.31 -21.01 -11.78
CA ALA A 119 -4.36 -20.65 -12.75
C ALA A 119 -5.80 -20.96 -12.27
N ASN A 120 -5.95 -21.85 -11.28
CA ASN A 120 -7.22 -22.18 -10.64
C ASN A 120 -7.42 -21.47 -9.29
N ALA A 121 -6.64 -20.41 -9.01
CA ALA A 121 -6.81 -19.61 -7.82
C ALA A 121 -8.21 -18.98 -7.75
N THR A 122 -8.65 -18.70 -6.53
CA THR A 122 -9.96 -18.11 -6.24
C THR A 122 -9.80 -16.77 -5.52
N LEU A 123 -10.89 -16.03 -5.35
CA LEU A 123 -10.92 -14.76 -4.62
C LEU A 123 -10.28 -14.88 -3.24
N LYS A 124 -10.48 -16.00 -2.54
CA LYS A 124 -9.82 -16.27 -1.25
C LYS A 124 -8.29 -16.23 -1.34
N ALA A 125 -7.70 -16.78 -2.40
CA ALA A 125 -6.25 -16.73 -2.61
C ALA A 125 -5.77 -15.29 -2.84
N VAL A 126 -6.52 -14.52 -3.63
CA VAL A 126 -6.24 -13.09 -3.88
C VAL A 126 -6.28 -12.28 -2.59
N VAL A 127 -7.37 -12.38 -1.82
CA VAL A 127 -7.50 -11.66 -0.54
C VAL A 127 -6.41 -12.06 0.45
N THR A 128 -5.97 -13.32 0.42
CA THR A 128 -4.87 -13.79 1.28
C THR A 128 -3.55 -13.09 0.96
N VAL A 129 -3.19 -12.96 -0.32
CA VAL A 129 -1.94 -12.30 -0.72
C VAL A 129 -2.02 -10.78 -0.57
N VAL A 130 -3.17 -10.17 -0.87
CA VAL A 130 -3.42 -8.74 -0.62
C VAL A 130 -3.24 -8.42 0.87
N ARG A 131 -3.83 -9.19 1.78
CA ARG A 131 -3.63 -9.00 3.22
C ARG A 131 -2.16 -9.12 3.64
N ALA A 132 -1.39 -9.99 2.98
CA ALA A 132 0.03 -10.14 3.25
C ALA A 132 0.81 -8.90 2.80
N ASP A 133 0.45 -8.31 1.66
CA ASP A 133 0.99 -7.03 1.21
C ASP A 133 0.70 -5.92 2.24
N GLU A 134 -0.53 -5.81 2.74
CA GLU A 134 -0.86 -4.78 3.75
C GLU A 134 -0.09 -4.97 5.06
N ALA A 135 0.11 -6.22 5.49
CA ALA A 135 0.93 -6.50 6.66
C ALA A 135 2.39 -6.08 6.44
N HIS A 136 2.91 -6.24 5.22
CA HIS A 136 4.23 -5.74 4.86
C HIS A 136 4.26 -4.19 4.88
N HIS A 137 3.30 -3.53 4.22
CA HIS A 137 3.19 -2.07 4.18
C HIS A 137 3.10 -1.47 5.60
N ARG A 138 2.31 -2.10 6.48
CA ARG A 138 2.22 -1.77 7.90
C ARG A 138 3.60 -1.74 8.54
N ASP A 139 4.30 -2.87 8.51
CA ASP A 139 5.58 -3.03 9.21
C ASP A 139 6.64 -2.08 8.65
N VAL A 140 6.68 -1.89 7.33
CA VAL A 140 7.61 -0.94 6.67
C VAL A 140 7.33 0.51 7.09
N ASN A 141 6.07 0.93 7.12
CA ASN A 141 5.72 2.30 7.49
C ASN A 141 5.89 2.56 8.99
N HIS A 142 5.55 1.62 9.87
CA HIS A 142 5.89 1.74 11.29
C HIS A 142 7.39 1.83 11.50
N PHE A 143 8.18 0.99 10.83
CA PHE A 143 9.64 1.04 10.89
C PHE A 143 10.19 2.40 10.41
N ALA A 144 9.71 2.91 9.27
CA ALA A 144 10.11 4.23 8.76
C ALA A 144 9.82 5.34 9.77
N SER A 145 8.65 5.30 10.40
CA SER A 145 8.26 6.24 11.46
C SER A 145 9.20 6.16 12.66
N ASP A 146 9.57 4.96 13.10
CA ASP A 146 10.46 4.75 14.24
C ASP A 146 11.88 5.24 13.97
N VAL A 147 12.39 5.05 12.75
CA VAL A 147 13.69 5.62 12.33
C VAL A 147 13.69 7.14 12.50
N TYR A 148 12.63 7.82 12.04
CA TYR A 148 12.49 9.26 12.25
C TYR A 148 12.31 9.64 13.73
N TYR A 149 11.55 8.86 14.49
CA TYR A 149 11.32 9.11 15.93
C TYR A 149 12.63 9.05 16.72
N GLN A 150 13.51 8.11 16.40
CA GLN A 150 14.82 7.93 17.03
C GLN A 150 15.87 8.96 16.58
N GLY A 151 15.50 9.92 15.71
CA GLY A 151 16.42 10.93 15.19
C GLY A 151 17.41 10.39 14.13
N MET A 152 17.19 9.16 13.66
CA MET A 152 17.98 8.56 12.60
C MET A 152 17.48 9.02 11.23
N GLN A 153 18.26 8.72 10.18
CA GLN A 153 17.93 9.07 8.81
C GLN A 153 17.72 7.80 8.00
N LEU A 154 16.65 7.77 7.20
CA LEU A 154 16.33 6.64 6.30
C LEU A 154 17.51 6.21 5.41
N LYS A 155 18.37 7.13 4.96
CA LYS A 155 19.56 6.76 4.15
C LYS A 155 20.57 5.89 4.91
N ALA A 156 20.63 6.00 6.23
CA ALA A 156 21.52 5.22 7.10
C ALA A 156 20.86 3.94 7.65
N THR A 157 19.55 3.79 7.45
CA THR A 157 18.78 2.63 7.87
C THR A 157 18.05 2.06 6.66
N PRO A 158 18.67 1.11 5.93
CA PRO A 158 18.15 0.63 4.66
C PRO A 158 16.69 0.17 4.76
N ALA A 159 15.92 0.46 3.72
CA ALA A 159 14.55 -0.06 3.60
C ALA A 159 14.59 -1.59 3.58
N PRO A 160 13.65 -2.27 4.25
CA PRO A 160 13.56 -3.74 4.28
C PRO A 160 13.01 -4.28 2.95
N ILE A 161 13.77 -4.09 1.87
CA ILE A 161 13.42 -4.54 0.51
C ILE A 161 13.74 -6.03 0.37
N GLY A 162 12.86 -6.78 -0.31
CA GLY A 162 13.08 -8.20 -0.63
C GLY A 162 12.22 -9.19 0.15
N TYR A 163 11.18 -8.72 0.85
CA TYR A 163 10.09 -9.55 1.35
C TYR A 163 9.04 -9.73 0.23
N HIS A 164 9.33 -10.56 -0.76
CA HIS A 164 8.37 -11.01 -1.77
C HIS A 164 8.55 -12.51 -2.03
#